data_AF-A0A7C5QXB7-F1
#
_entry.id   AF-A0A7C5QXB7-F1
#
_cell.length_a   1.000
_cell.length_b   1.000
_cell.length_c   1.000
_cell.angle_alpha   90.00
_cell.angle_beta   90.00
_cell.angle_gamma   90.00
#
_symmetry.space_group_name_H-M   'P 1'
#
loop_
_entity.id
_entity.type
_entity.pdbx_description
1 polymer ?
#
loop_
_entity_poly.entity_id
_entity_poly.type
_entity_poly.pdbx_seq_one_letter_code
_entity_poly.pdbx_strand_id
1 'polypeptide(L)'
;MRPNNRALDALRPITIETGVSPYAEGSCLIKCGGTHVLCTASVDEGVPRWMKGKGKGWVTAEYGMLPRSTHSRMRREAARGGQGGRTMEIQRLIGRALRAGVDMKALGERQIILDCDVLQADGGTRTASITGAWVALKLAIQYLQDEGVLQSDPITDQIAAVSVGIVEGTCRLDLEYIEDSAAQADANFVLS
;
A
#
# COMPACT_ATOMS: atom_id res chain seq x y z
N MET A 1 -7.61 -25.08 -12.57
CA MET A 1 -8.42 -24.10 -13.34
C MET A 1 -8.53 -22.84 -12.50
N ARG A 2 -8.14 -21.66 -13.02
CA ARG A 2 -8.20 -20.41 -12.23
C ARG A 2 -9.67 -20.07 -11.92
N PRO A 3 -10.00 -19.58 -10.72
CA PRO A 3 -11.31 -18.98 -10.47
C PRO A 3 -11.65 -17.95 -11.54
N ASN A 4 -12.89 -17.97 -12.01
CA ASN A 4 -13.39 -17.13 -13.12
C ASN A 4 -12.73 -17.35 -14.50
N ASN A 5 -11.99 -18.45 -14.69
CA ASN A 5 -11.34 -18.80 -15.97
C ASN A 5 -10.41 -17.69 -16.52
N ARG A 6 -9.79 -16.93 -15.60
CA ARG A 6 -8.84 -15.86 -15.92
C ARG A 6 -7.58 -16.43 -16.61
N ALA A 7 -7.00 -15.69 -17.56
CA ALA A 7 -5.73 -16.07 -18.20
C ALA A 7 -4.56 -16.06 -17.18
N LEU A 8 -3.49 -16.79 -17.46
CA LEU A 8 -2.35 -16.93 -16.54
C LEU A 8 -1.62 -15.61 -16.27
N ASP A 9 -1.62 -14.72 -17.25
CA ASP A 9 -0.98 -13.40 -17.30
C ASP A 9 -1.96 -12.24 -17.10
N ALA A 10 -3.21 -12.52 -16.73
CA ALA A 10 -4.22 -11.49 -16.51
C ALA A 10 -4.31 -11.07 -15.04
N LEU A 11 -4.38 -9.77 -14.80
CA LEU A 11 -4.76 -9.18 -13.51
C LEU A 11 -6.23 -9.45 -13.20
N ARG A 12 -6.59 -9.42 -11.91
CA ARG A 12 -7.99 -9.32 -11.48
C ARG A 12 -8.58 -7.96 -11.89
N PRO A 13 -9.91 -7.78 -11.88
CA PRO A 13 -10.51 -6.46 -12.05
C PRO A 13 -9.98 -5.48 -11.00
N ILE A 14 -9.47 -4.33 -11.44
CA ILE A 14 -8.94 -3.28 -10.57
C ILE A 14 -9.83 -2.05 -10.63
N THR A 15 -10.19 -1.52 -9.46
CA THR A 15 -10.81 -0.20 -9.33
C THR A 15 -10.09 0.61 -8.26
N ILE A 16 -9.87 1.89 -8.50
CA ILE A 16 -9.31 2.82 -7.53
C ILE A 16 -10.28 3.99 -7.42
N GLU A 17 -10.95 4.11 -6.29
CA GLU A 17 -11.87 5.22 -5.99
C GLU A 17 -11.12 6.22 -5.12
N THR A 18 -10.91 7.45 -5.61
CA THR A 18 -10.15 8.49 -4.91
C THR A 18 -11.05 9.40 -4.07
N GLY A 19 -10.51 10.02 -3.02
CA GLY A 19 -11.26 10.98 -2.19
C GLY A 19 -12.27 10.33 -1.25
N VAL A 20 -12.04 9.06 -0.89
CA VAL A 20 -12.96 8.26 -0.04
C VAL A 20 -12.91 8.64 1.44
N SER A 21 -11.83 9.30 1.89
CA SER A 21 -11.70 9.84 3.24
C SER A 21 -11.54 11.36 3.14
N PRO A 22 -12.53 12.16 3.59
CA PRO A 22 -12.52 13.62 3.40
C PRO A 22 -11.51 14.35 4.30
N TYR A 23 -11.00 13.68 5.34
CA TYR A 23 -10.07 14.28 6.30
C TYR A 23 -8.60 14.00 5.97
N ALA A 24 -8.31 13.05 5.07
CA ALA A 24 -6.95 12.76 4.66
C ALA A 24 -6.59 13.64 3.46
N GLU A 25 -5.38 14.21 3.45
CA GLU A 25 -4.88 15.02 2.34
C GLU A 25 -4.84 14.22 1.03
N GLY A 26 -4.66 12.90 1.12
CA GLY A 26 -4.87 11.98 0.02
C GLY A 26 -5.54 10.69 0.46
N SER A 27 -6.48 10.18 -0.32
CA SER A 27 -7.13 8.91 -0.01
C SER A 27 -7.63 8.17 -1.24
N CYS A 28 -7.61 6.85 -1.18
CA CYS A 28 -8.30 6.00 -2.13
C CYS A 28 -8.74 4.66 -1.54
N LEU A 29 -9.79 4.08 -2.10
CA LEU A 29 -10.16 2.68 -1.93
C LEU A 29 -9.74 1.90 -3.18
N ILE A 30 -8.68 1.11 -3.06
CA ILE A 30 -8.24 0.19 -4.12
C ILE A 30 -8.93 -1.17 -3.94
N LYS A 31 -9.46 -1.71 -5.04
CA LYS A 31 -10.01 -3.07 -5.11
C LYS A 31 -9.30 -3.83 -6.22
N CYS A 32 -8.70 -4.97 -5.88
CA CYS A 32 -8.11 -5.94 -6.81
C CYS A 32 -8.91 -7.25 -6.67
N GLY A 33 -9.95 -7.42 -7.47
CA GLY A 33 -10.94 -8.48 -7.28
C GLY A 33 -11.56 -8.42 -5.88
N GLY A 34 -11.42 -9.50 -5.10
CA GLY A 34 -11.91 -9.60 -3.72
C GLY A 34 -11.06 -8.90 -2.67
N THR A 35 -9.88 -8.37 -3.02
CA THR A 35 -8.99 -7.67 -2.08
C THR A 35 -9.25 -6.17 -2.11
N HIS A 36 -9.72 -5.60 -0.99
CA HIS A 36 -10.08 -4.18 -0.85
C HIS A 36 -9.25 -3.54 0.26
N VAL A 37 -8.56 -2.45 -0.07
CA VAL A 37 -7.69 -1.72 0.86
C VAL A 37 -8.05 -0.24 0.82
N LEU A 38 -8.36 0.31 2.00
CA LEU A 38 -8.43 1.75 2.20
C LEU A 38 -7.01 2.26 2.41
N CYS A 39 -6.57 3.18 1.57
CA CYS A 39 -5.29 3.85 1.67
C CYS A 39 -5.53 5.32 1.98
N THR A 40 -4.98 5.83 3.07
CA THR A 40 -4.97 7.27 3.40
C THR A 40 -3.54 7.76 3.52
N ALA A 41 -3.32 9.01 3.15
CA ALA A 41 -2.08 9.73 3.29
C ALA A 41 -2.35 10.95 4.16
N SER A 42 -1.68 10.99 5.31
CA SER A 42 -1.74 12.10 6.26
C SER A 42 -0.43 12.88 6.24
N VAL A 43 -0.49 14.21 6.20
CA VAL A 43 0.71 15.06 6.28
C VAL A 43 0.94 15.51 7.72
N ASP A 44 2.15 15.27 8.22
CA ASP A 44 2.65 15.80 9.49
C ASP A 44 3.75 16.84 9.19
N GLU A 45 3.65 18.02 9.79
CA GLU A 45 4.65 19.10 9.67
C GLU A 45 5.99 18.73 10.33
N GLY A 46 6.01 17.68 11.15
CA GLY A 46 7.21 17.13 11.76
C GLY A 46 7.95 16.12 10.88
N VAL A 47 9.13 15.73 11.36
CA VAL A 47 9.89 14.57 10.88
C VAL A 47 10.31 13.71 12.08
N PRO A 48 10.68 12.44 11.88
CA PRO A 48 11.22 11.62 12.95
C PRO A 48 12.41 12.31 13.64
N ARG A 49 12.57 12.12 14.95
CA ARG A 49 13.59 12.83 15.75
C ARG A 49 15.01 12.72 15.18
N TRP A 50 15.35 11.60 14.56
CA TRP A 50 16.66 11.34 13.96
C TRP A 50 16.85 12.00 12.57
N MET A 51 15.80 12.59 12.00
CA MET A 51 15.79 13.33 10.72
C MET A 51 15.75 14.85 10.89
N LYS A 52 15.35 15.35 12.07
CA LYS A 52 15.20 16.79 12.33
C LYS A 52 16.49 17.57 12.01
N GLY A 53 16.36 18.69 11.30
CA GLY A 53 17.48 19.56 10.92
C GLY A 53 18.31 19.07 9.72
N LYS A 54 17.89 17.99 9.05
CA LYS A 54 18.59 17.46 7.85
C LYS A 54 18.06 17.99 6.53
N GLY A 55 17.00 18.82 6.56
CA GLY A 55 16.37 19.38 5.36
C GLY A 55 15.75 18.32 4.45
N LYS A 56 15.32 17.18 5.02
CA LYS A 56 14.73 16.06 4.30
C LYS A 56 13.46 15.61 4.98
N GLY A 57 12.47 15.29 4.16
CA GLY A 57 11.21 14.70 4.58
C GLY A 57 11.31 13.22 4.81
N TRP A 58 10.16 12.64 5.12
CA TRP A 58 10.05 11.21 5.38
C TRP A 58 8.71 10.67 4.89
N VAL A 59 8.73 9.48 4.30
CA VAL A 59 7.51 8.72 3.99
C VAL A 59 7.54 7.45 4.80
N THR A 60 6.46 7.16 5.54
CA THR A 60 6.30 5.94 6.33
C THR A 60 4.92 5.34 6.10
N ALA A 61 4.72 4.11 6.54
CA ALA A 61 3.43 3.44 6.40
C ALA A 61 3.07 2.61 7.62
N GLU A 62 1.77 2.58 7.91
CA GLU A 62 1.10 1.65 8.82
C GLU A 62 0.22 0.71 7.99
N TYR A 63 0.06 -0.53 8.47
CA TYR A 63 -0.72 -1.55 7.78
C TYR A 63 -1.61 -2.24 8.80
N GLY A 64 -2.90 -2.26 8.52
CA GLY A 64 -3.91 -2.88 9.36
C GLY A 64 -4.72 -3.90 8.57
N MET A 65 -5.15 -4.96 9.24
CA MET A 65 -6.20 -5.82 8.70
C MET A 65 -7.37 -5.82 9.66
N LEU A 66 -8.58 -5.52 9.15
CA LEU A 66 -9.77 -5.62 9.98
C LEU A 66 -9.94 -7.07 10.48
N PRO A 67 -10.42 -7.29 11.72
CA PRO A 67 -10.62 -8.62 12.29
C PRO A 67 -11.44 -9.58 11.42
N ARG A 68 -12.33 -9.05 10.57
CA ARG A 68 -13.19 -9.82 9.66
C ARG A 68 -12.91 -9.56 8.18
N SER A 69 -11.69 -9.13 7.85
CA SER A 69 -11.25 -8.98 6.46
C SER A 69 -11.00 -10.32 5.77
N THR A 70 -10.76 -11.41 6.50
CA THR A 70 -10.48 -12.76 5.99
C THR A 70 -11.64 -13.74 6.25
N HIS A 71 -11.58 -14.93 5.63
CA HIS A 71 -12.59 -15.99 5.78
C HIS A 71 -12.88 -16.38 7.24
N SER A 72 -11.89 -16.33 8.13
CA SER A 72 -12.02 -16.60 9.57
C SER A 72 -11.71 -15.35 10.39
N ARG A 73 -12.39 -15.15 11.53
CA ARG A 73 -12.19 -13.93 12.32
C ARG A 73 -10.82 -13.98 13.01
N MET A 74 -9.98 -13.00 12.74
CA MET A 74 -8.73 -12.76 13.45
C MET A 74 -9.00 -11.96 14.73
N ARG A 75 -8.20 -12.14 15.78
CA ARG A 75 -8.25 -11.22 16.94
C ARG A 75 -7.60 -9.90 16.54
N ARG A 76 -8.17 -8.78 16.98
CA ARG A 76 -7.60 -7.44 16.79
C ARG A 76 -6.21 -7.37 17.42
N GLU A 77 -5.23 -6.81 16.71
CA GLU A 77 -3.83 -6.74 17.14
C GLU A 77 -3.66 -5.97 18.47
N ALA A 78 -4.39 -4.85 18.63
CA ALA A 78 -4.43 -4.11 19.89
C ALA A 78 -4.83 -5.00 21.09
N ALA A 79 -5.74 -5.96 20.91
CA ALA A 79 -6.17 -6.88 21.96
C ALA A 79 -5.16 -8.02 22.22
N ARG A 80 -4.15 -8.18 21.36
CA ARG A 80 -3.06 -9.16 21.51
C ARG A 80 -1.79 -8.54 22.10
N GLY A 81 -1.80 -7.24 22.41
CA GLY A 81 -0.65 -6.55 23.00
C GLY A 81 0.34 -5.97 22.00
N GLY A 82 0.00 -5.88 20.70
CA GLY A 82 0.84 -5.23 19.71
C GLY A 82 0.71 -5.78 18.30
N GLN A 83 1.47 -5.18 17.37
CA GLN A 83 1.55 -5.59 15.98
C GLN A 83 2.35 -6.89 15.82
N GLY A 84 1.85 -7.81 15.00
CA GLY A 84 2.55 -9.05 14.68
C GLY A 84 3.69 -8.86 13.67
N GLY A 85 4.53 -9.90 13.53
CA GLY A 85 5.68 -9.88 12.61
C GLY A 85 5.31 -9.55 11.16
N ARG A 86 4.22 -10.16 10.64
CA ARG A 86 3.71 -9.92 9.28
C ARG A 86 3.30 -8.46 9.07
N THR A 87 2.62 -7.85 10.04
CA THR A 87 2.23 -6.44 9.98
C THR A 87 3.46 -5.55 9.89
N MET A 88 4.44 -5.75 10.78
CA MET A 88 5.68 -4.98 10.78
C MET A 88 6.49 -5.15 9.48
N GLU A 89 6.55 -6.35 8.92
CA GLU A 89 7.19 -6.63 7.63
C GLU A 89 6.55 -5.81 6.50
N ILE A 90 5.23 -5.84 6.39
CA ILE A 90 4.48 -5.16 5.33
C ILE A 90 4.56 -3.64 5.46
N GLN A 91 4.45 -3.09 6.68
CA GLN A 91 4.65 -1.66 6.93
C GLN A 91 6.00 -1.17 6.40
N ARG A 92 7.06 -1.92 6.74
CA ARG A 92 8.41 -1.60 6.29
C ARG A 92 8.56 -1.75 4.78
N LEU A 93 7.88 -2.71 4.16
CA LEU A 93 7.86 -2.90 2.71
C LEU A 93 7.19 -1.71 2.01
N ILE A 94 5.98 -1.32 2.42
CA ILE A 94 5.23 -0.20 1.83
C ILE A 94 6.05 1.09 1.95
N GLY A 95 6.54 1.41 3.16
CA GLY A 95 7.35 2.61 3.35
C GLY A 95 8.64 2.61 2.53
N ARG A 96 9.32 1.45 2.37
CA ARG A 96 10.52 1.37 1.50
C ARG A 96 10.18 1.55 0.03
N ALA A 97 9.11 0.93 -0.44
CA ALA A 97 8.66 1.02 -1.83
C ALA A 97 8.36 2.47 -2.22
N LEU A 98 7.55 3.17 -1.43
CA LEU A 98 7.13 4.54 -1.76
C LEU A 98 8.27 5.55 -1.65
N ARG A 99 9.19 5.38 -0.69
CA ARG A 99 10.38 6.25 -0.59
C ARG A 99 11.29 6.15 -1.81
N ALA A 100 11.23 5.07 -2.60
CA ALA A 100 12.03 4.94 -3.80
C ALA A 100 11.59 5.88 -4.92
N GLY A 101 10.31 6.28 -4.95
CA GLY A 101 9.74 7.17 -5.97
C GLY A 101 9.56 8.62 -5.51
N VAL A 102 10.25 9.06 -4.45
CA VAL A 102 10.09 10.41 -3.88
C VAL A 102 11.45 11.03 -3.56
N ASP A 103 11.69 12.25 -4.03
CA ASP A 103 12.80 13.09 -3.58
C ASP A 103 12.50 13.66 -2.19
N MET A 104 13.10 13.04 -1.17
CA MET A 104 12.97 13.46 0.23
C MET A 104 13.47 14.88 0.48
N LYS A 105 14.38 15.44 -0.34
CA LYS A 105 14.81 16.84 -0.18
C LYS A 105 13.73 17.79 -0.69
N ALA A 106 13.16 17.50 -1.87
CA ALA A 106 12.08 18.30 -2.45
C ALA A 106 10.83 18.30 -1.57
N LEU A 107 10.57 17.20 -0.85
CA LEU A 107 9.47 17.11 0.13
C LEU A 107 9.64 18.09 1.32
N GLY A 108 10.87 18.50 1.65
CA GLY A 108 11.18 19.33 2.81
C GLY A 108 10.97 18.61 4.14
N GLU A 109 11.21 19.27 5.28
CA GLU A 109 11.08 18.65 6.61
C GLU A 109 9.60 18.43 6.99
N ARG A 110 8.97 17.46 6.34
CA ARG A 110 7.60 16.98 6.60
C ARG A 110 7.57 15.48 6.49
N GLN A 111 6.56 14.88 7.10
CA GLN A 111 6.34 13.46 7.06
C GLN A 111 4.99 13.16 6.39
N ILE A 112 4.97 12.21 5.46
CA ILE A 112 3.73 11.64 4.95
C ILE A 112 3.57 10.23 5.53
N ILE A 113 2.46 10.01 6.22
CA ILE A 113 2.11 8.75 6.87
C ILE A 113 1.03 8.08 6.03
N LEU A 114 1.32 6.88 5.54
CA LEU A 114 0.39 6.10 4.74
C LEU A 114 -0.26 5.01 5.60
N ASP A 115 -1.56 5.10 5.80
CA ASP A 115 -2.31 4.04 6.49
C ASP A 115 -2.98 3.15 5.45
N CYS A 116 -2.66 1.85 5.49
CA CYS A 116 -3.21 0.85 4.60
C CYS A 116 -4.08 -0.13 5.38
N ASP A 117 -5.38 0.11 5.40
CA ASP A 117 -6.35 -0.71 6.11
C ASP A 117 -7.06 -1.68 5.17
N VAL A 118 -6.78 -2.97 5.34
CA VAL A 118 -7.43 -4.03 4.58
C VAL A 118 -8.84 -4.26 5.11
N LEU A 119 -9.82 -3.91 4.29
CA LEU A 119 -11.24 -4.10 4.55
C LEU A 119 -11.68 -5.52 4.20
N GLN A 120 -11.18 -6.04 3.07
CA GLN A 120 -11.43 -7.40 2.60
C GLN A 120 -10.14 -7.98 1.99
N ALA A 121 -9.82 -9.23 2.32
CA ALA A 121 -8.58 -9.89 1.93
C ALA A 121 -8.87 -11.16 1.14
N ASP A 122 -8.42 -11.18 -0.11
CA ASP A 122 -8.51 -12.32 -1.03
C ASP A 122 -7.19 -12.47 -1.81
N GLY A 123 -6.05 -12.40 -1.12
CA GLY A 123 -4.71 -12.50 -1.73
C GLY A 123 -4.19 -11.18 -2.34
N GLY A 124 -2.87 -10.97 -2.29
CA GLY A 124 -2.23 -9.75 -2.82
C GLY A 124 -2.49 -8.47 -2.00
N THR A 125 -2.82 -8.56 -0.71
CA THR A 125 -3.15 -7.36 0.09
C THR A 125 -1.97 -6.40 0.19
N ARG A 126 -0.75 -6.90 0.36
CA ARG A 126 0.46 -6.07 0.48
C ARG A 126 0.78 -5.30 -0.81
N THR A 127 0.56 -5.91 -1.97
CA THR A 127 0.84 -5.29 -3.28
C THR A 127 -0.26 -4.31 -3.65
N ALA A 128 -1.53 -4.65 -3.36
CA ALA A 128 -2.64 -3.70 -3.46
C ALA A 128 -2.41 -2.47 -2.56
N SER A 129 -1.93 -2.66 -1.32
CA SER A 129 -1.59 -1.55 -0.42
C SER A 129 -0.51 -0.63 -1.02
N ILE A 130 0.55 -1.15 -1.65
CA ILE A 130 1.58 -0.30 -2.27
C ILE A 130 0.99 0.53 -3.40
N THR A 131 0.25 -0.12 -4.32
CA THR A 131 -0.34 0.56 -5.48
C THR A 131 -1.36 1.63 -5.04
N GLY A 132 -2.23 1.32 -4.08
CA GLY A 132 -3.19 2.30 -3.54
C GLY A 132 -2.53 3.42 -2.74
N ALA A 133 -1.54 3.09 -1.91
CA ALA A 133 -0.82 4.09 -1.12
C ALA A 133 0.00 5.05 -1.98
N TRP A 134 0.49 4.63 -3.16
CA TRP A 134 1.11 5.55 -4.10
C TRP A 134 0.10 6.57 -4.64
N VAL A 135 -1.14 6.14 -4.95
CA VAL A 135 -2.20 7.08 -5.37
C VAL A 135 -2.55 8.05 -4.24
N ALA A 136 -2.73 7.55 -3.02
CA ALA A 136 -2.99 8.41 -1.85
C ALA A 136 -1.84 9.39 -1.60
N LEU A 137 -0.59 8.94 -1.71
CA LEU A 137 0.60 9.79 -1.61
C LEU A 137 0.61 10.90 -2.68
N LYS A 138 0.32 10.55 -3.94
CA LYS A 138 0.28 11.53 -5.03
C LYS A 138 -0.80 12.58 -4.80
N LEU A 139 -1.96 12.19 -4.28
CA LEU A 139 -3.04 13.10 -3.90
C LEU A 139 -2.64 14.02 -2.74
N ALA A 140 -1.99 13.50 -1.70
CA ALA A 140 -1.50 14.33 -0.59
C ALA A 140 -0.42 15.34 -1.03
N ILE A 141 0.43 14.94 -1.98
CA ILE A 141 1.40 15.86 -2.59
C ILE A 141 0.69 16.94 -3.40
N GLN A 142 -0.33 16.58 -4.20
CA GLN A 142 -1.15 17.56 -4.92
C GLN A 142 -1.80 18.55 -3.96
N TYR A 143 -2.38 18.06 -2.85
CA TYR A 143 -2.93 18.91 -1.79
C TYR A 143 -1.89 19.91 -1.27
N LEU A 144 -0.66 19.48 -0.97
CA LEU A 144 0.40 20.38 -0.51
C LEU A 144 0.85 21.40 -1.57
N GLN A 145 0.75 21.06 -2.85
CA GLN A 145 1.01 22.00 -3.94
C GLN A 145 -0.10 23.03 -4.07
N ASP A 146 -1.36 22.60 -3.96
CA ASP A 146 -2.54 23.46 -4.03
C ASP A 146 -2.57 24.48 -2.87
N GLU A 147 -2.14 24.06 -1.67
CA GLU A 147 -1.96 24.94 -0.51
C GLU A 147 -0.69 25.82 -0.59
N GLY A 148 0.11 25.70 -1.66
CA GLY A 148 1.36 26.46 -1.84
C GLY A 148 2.49 26.05 -0.90
N VAL A 149 2.33 24.96 -0.14
CA VAL A 149 3.32 24.44 0.81
C VAL A 149 4.50 23.81 0.08
N LEU A 150 4.24 23.13 -1.03
CA LEU A 150 5.26 22.59 -1.93
C LEU A 150 5.29 23.39 -3.24
N GLN A 151 6.48 23.85 -3.62
CA GLN A 151 6.70 24.65 -4.84
C GLN A 151 7.00 23.77 -6.07
N SER A 152 7.37 22.51 -5.86
CA SER A 152 7.70 21.53 -6.91
C SER A 152 7.17 20.16 -6.52
N ASP A 153 6.89 19.32 -7.50
CA ASP A 153 6.48 17.94 -7.28
C ASP A 153 7.70 17.08 -6.85
N PRO A 154 7.70 16.51 -5.63
CA PRO A 154 8.78 15.64 -5.17
C PRO A 154 8.67 14.19 -5.70
N ILE A 155 7.62 13.82 -6.44
CA ILE A 155 7.50 12.48 -7.03
C ILE A 155 8.49 12.32 -8.19
N THR A 156 9.36 11.32 -8.09
CA THR A 156 10.30 10.97 -9.17
C THR A 156 9.74 9.90 -10.10
N ASP A 157 9.02 8.94 -9.53
CA ASP A 157 8.55 7.76 -10.27
C ASP A 157 7.17 7.29 -9.78
N GLN A 158 6.44 6.63 -10.69
CA GLN A 158 5.18 5.97 -10.35
C GLN A 158 5.45 4.58 -9.78
N ILE A 159 4.98 4.29 -8.57
CA ILE A 159 5.21 2.99 -7.93
C ILE A 159 3.95 2.12 -7.99
N ALA A 160 4.09 0.90 -8.49
CA ALA A 160 3.05 -0.13 -8.44
C ALA A 160 3.63 -1.48 -8.01
N ALA A 161 2.76 -2.36 -7.51
CA ALA A 161 3.17 -3.69 -7.09
C ALA A 161 2.16 -4.77 -7.49
N VAL A 162 2.67 -5.99 -7.72
CA VAL A 162 1.85 -7.16 -8.08
C VAL A 162 2.47 -8.44 -7.50
N SER A 163 1.62 -9.41 -7.15
CA SER A 163 2.07 -10.75 -6.76
C SER A 163 2.09 -11.66 -7.98
N VAL A 164 3.02 -12.61 -7.99
CA VAL A 164 3.04 -13.73 -8.94
C VAL A 164 3.40 -14.99 -8.17
N GLY A 165 3.13 -16.15 -8.75
CA GLY A 165 3.62 -17.40 -8.19
C GLY A 165 3.53 -18.57 -9.13
N ILE A 166 4.04 -19.70 -8.66
CA ILE A 166 3.99 -20.98 -9.36
C ILE A 166 2.94 -21.83 -8.65
N VAL A 167 1.84 -22.14 -9.35
CA VAL A 167 0.73 -22.96 -8.83
C VAL A 167 0.52 -24.13 -9.78
N GLU A 168 0.66 -25.35 -9.26
CA GLU A 168 0.60 -26.60 -10.04
C GLU A 168 1.59 -26.60 -11.21
N GLY A 169 2.82 -26.13 -10.97
CA GLY A 169 3.89 -26.05 -11.97
C GLY A 169 3.71 -24.93 -13.01
N THR A 170 2.71 -24.06 -12.86
CA THR A 170 2.37 -23.01 -13.81
C THR A 170 2.54 -21.63 -13.19
N CYS A 171 3.25 -20.72 -13.86
CA CYS A 171 3.34 -19.32 -13.46
C CYS A 171 1.99 -18.60 -13.61
N ARG A 172 1.57 -17.88 -12.57
CA ARG A 172 0.31 -17.12 -12.53
C ARG A 172 0.56 -15.70 -12.01
N LEU A 173 -0.04 -14.72 -12.67
CA LEU A 173 -0.06 -13.31 -12.28
C LEU A 173 -1.24 -13.02 -11.36
N ASP A 174 -1.01 -12.21 -10.33
CA ASP A 174 -1.99 -11.65 -9.41
C ASP A 174 -2.85 -12.74 -8.74
N LEU A 175 -2.21 -13.39 -7.76
CA LEU A 175 -2.77 -14.53 -7.02
C LEU A 175 -3.90 -14.10 -6.08
N GLU A 176 -5.04 -14.76 -6.17
CA GLU A 176 -6.08 -14.71 -5.13
C GLU A 176 -5.77 -15.64 -3.96
N TYR A 177 -6.53 -15.59 -2.86
CA TYR A 177 -6.18 -16.32 -1.63
C TYR A 177 -6.01 -17.84 -1.86
N ILE A 178 -6.90 -18.44 -2.67
CA ILE A 178 -6.87 -19.87 -2.97
C ILE A 178 -5.61 -20.23 -3.78
N GLU A 179 -5.18 -19.36 -4.70
CA GLU A 179 -3.98 -19.58 -5.49
C GLU A 179 -2.70 -19.40 -4.67
N ASP A 180 -2.66 -18.34 -3.85
CA ASP A 180 -1.54 -18.01 -2.95
C ASP A 180 -1.33 -19.13 -1.91
N SER A 181 -2.40 -19.65 -1.31
CA SER A 181 -2.29 -20.74 -0.34
C SER A 181 -1.88 -22.09 -0.95
N ALA A 182 -2.04 -22.26 -2.26
CA ALA A 182 -1.66 -23.47 -2.98
C ALA A 182 -0.35 -23.31 -3.77
N ALA A 183 0.28 -22.14 -3.70
CA ALA A 183 1.48 -21.85 -4.46
C ALA A 183 2.68 -22.65 -3.94
N GLN A 184 3.47 -23.16 -4.89
CA GLN A 184 4.76 -23.79 -4.61
C GLN A 184 5.84 -22.74 -4.36
N ALA A 185 5.67 -21.56 -4.97
CA ALA A 185 6.49 -20.38 -4.75
C ALA A 185 5.66 -19.13 -5.03
N ASP A 186 5.78 -18.13 -4.17
CA ASP A 186 5.21 -16.80 -4.34
C ASP A 186 6.30 -15.73 -4.41
N ALA A 187 6.02 -14.65 -5.14
CA ALA A 187 6.91 -13.50 -5.23
C ALA A 187 6.09 -12.22 -5.36
N ASN A 188 6.59 -11.15 -4.73
CA ASN A 188 6.00 -9.83 -4.79
C ASN A 188 6.96 -8.90 -5.54
N PHE A 189 6.48 -8.28 -6.59
CA PHE A 189 7.24 -7.35 -7.41
C PHE A 189 6.76 -5.93 -7.13
N VAL A 190 7.71 -5.02 -6.90
CA VAL A 190 7.48 -3.57 -6.78
C VAL A 190 8.29 -2.94 -7.89
N LEU A 191 7.62 -2.16 -8.75
CA LEU A 191 8.20 -1.58 -9.96
C LEU A 191 7.94 -0.07 -9.99
N SER A 192 8.90 0.66 -10.56
CA SER A 192 8.88 2.10 -10.85
C SER A 192 8.87 2.33 -12.36
#